data_AF-A0A7G7W3N7-F1
#
_entry.id   AF-A0A7G7W3N7-F1
#
_cell.length_a   1.000
_cell.length_b   1.000
_cell.length_c   1.000
_cell.angle_alpha   90.00
_cell.angle_beta   90.00
_cell.angle_gamma   90.00
#
_symmetry.space_group_name_H-M   'P 1'
#
loop_
_entity.id
_entity.type
_entity.pdbx_description
1 polymer ?
#
loop_
_entity_poly.entity_id
_entity_poly.type
_entity_poly.pdbx_seq_one_letter_code
_entity_poly.pdbx_strand_id
1 'polypeptide(L)' 'MEPYTEREAQALVEQWLANHPDRVQNRRYQPESLANWKQAAVHYLVQGNPYDAEDILRWFATQAEGSSMEESEAAHHH' A
#
# COMPACT_ATOMS: atom_id res chain seq x y z
N MET A 1 -10.06 -4.02 -21.66
CA MET A 1 -8.72 -3.84 -21.06
C MET A 1 -8.46 -5.09 -20.24
N GLU A 2 -7.30 -5.71 -20.42
CA GLU A 2 -6.93 -6.93 -19.68
C GLU A 2 -6.48 -6.53 -18.26
N PRO A 3 -6.75 -7.37 -17.23
CA PRO A 3 -6.22 -7.14 -15.89
C PRO A 3 -4.69 -7.15 -15.91
N TYR A 4 -4.05 -6.40 -15.02
CA TYR A 4 -2.59 -6.36 -14.93
C TYR A 4 -2.04 -7.77 -14.68
N THR A 5 -0.97 -8.12 -15.41
CA THR A 5 -0.18 -9.29 -15.02
C THR A 5 0.52 -9.02 -13.69
N GLU A 6 0.85 -10.08 -12.95
CA GLU A 6 1.55 -9.95 -11.66
C GLU A 6 2.85 -9.13 -11.78
N ARG A 7 3.56 -9.28 -12.91
CA ARG A 7 4.79 -8.54 -13.21
C ARG A 7 4.53 -7.04 -13.43
N GLU A 8 3.44 -6.69 -14.11
CA GLU A 8 3.05 -5.29 -14.32
C GLU A 8 2.58 -4.64 -13.01
N ALA A 9 1.79 -5.37 -12.23
CA ALA A 9 1.37 -4.93 -10.90
C ALA A 9 2.58 -4.68 -9.99
N GLN A 10 3.57 -5.59 -9.96
CA GLN A 10 4.82 -5.37 -9.22
C GLN A 10 5.55 -4.11 -9.66
N ALA A 11 5.70 -3.88 -10.97
CA ALA A 11 6.36 -2.69 -11.49
C ALA A 11 5.61 -1.41 -11.09
N LEU A 12 4.28 -1.42 -11.08
CA LEU A 12 3.45 -0.29 -10.63
C LEU A 12 3.64 -0.01 -9.14
N VAL A 13 3.65 -1.05 -8.29
CA VAL A 13 3.90 -0.89 -6.84
C VAL A 13 5.28 -0.27 -6.60
N GLU A 14 6.33 -0.77 -7.23
CA GLU A 14 7.69 -0.24 -7.07
C GLU A 14 7.80 1.20 -7.57
N GLN A 15 7.22 1.50 -8.74
CA GLN A 15 7.21 2.85 -9.29
C GLN A 15 6.44 3.83 -8.40
N TRP A 16 5.29 3.41 -7.88
CA TRP A 16 4.52 4.22 -6.95
C TRP A 16 5.31 4.51 -5.66
N LEU A 17 5.95 3.50 -5.08
CA LEU A 17 6.80 3.70 -3.90
C LEU A 17 7.98 4.64 -4.18
N ALA A 18 8.57 4.58 -5.37
CA ALA A 18 9.64 5.50 -5.78
C ALA A 18 9.14 6.95 -5.92
N ASN A 19 7.93 7.15 -6.45
CA ASN A 19 7.31 8.46 -6.59
C ASN A 19 6.76 9.02 -5.27
N HIS A 20 6.50 8.15 -4.29
CA HIS A 20 5.94 8.49 -2.98
C HIS A 20 6.87 8.03 -1.84
N PRO A 21 8.05 8.66 -1.68
CA PRO A 21 9.02 8.30 -0.66
C PRO A 21 8.51 8.57 0.76
N ASP A 22 7.57 9.50 0.95
CA ASP A 22 6.94 9.86 2.22
C ASP A 22 5.86 8.88 2.68
N ARG A 23 5.34 8.03 1.78
CA ARG A 23 4.27 7.08 2.10
C ARG A 23 4.79 5.80 2.74
N VAL A 24 3.96 5.12 3.50
CA VAL A 24 4.24 3.81 4.10
C VAL A 24 5.53 3.77 4.96
N GLN A 25 5.98 4.92 5.46
CA GLN A 25 7.23 5.10 6.21
C GLN A 25 7.38 4.10 7.36
N ASN A 26 6.31 3.88 8.12
CA ASN A 26 6.28 2.96 9.26
C ASN A 26 6.64 1.51 8.88
N ARG A 27 6.36 1.11 7.62
CA ARG A 27 6.74 -0.21 7.10
C ARG A 27 8.11 -0.23 6.44
N ARG A 28 8.61 0.90 5.93
CA ARG A 28 9.95 0.97 5.30
C ARG A 28 11.07 0.62 6.28
N TYR A 29 10.88 0.86 7.58
CA TYR A 29 11.81 0.46 8.63
C TYR A 29 11.79 -1.05 8.96
N GLN A 30 10.79 -1.79 8.45
CA GLN A 30 10.60 -3.21 8.69
C GLN A 30 10.50 -3.97 7.35
N PRO A 31 11.57 -4.63 6.90
CA PRO A 31 11.61 -5.22 5.56
C PRO A 31 10.49 -6.25 5.33
N GLU A 32 10.12 -7.03 6.33
CA GLU A 32 9.03 -8.01 6.25
C GLU A 32 7.66 -7.34 6.11
N SER A 33 7.40 -6.28 6.88
CA SER A 33 6.15 -5.51 6.81
C SER A 33 5.99 -4.80 5.46
N LEU A 34 7.08 -4.28 4.90
CA LEU A 34 7.08 -3.70 3.56
C LEU A 34 6.86 -4.76 2.48
N ALA A 35 7.49 -5.93 2.59
CA ALA A 35 7.31 -7.03 1.64
C ALA A 35 5.86 -7.53 1.63
N ASN A 36 5.26 -7.74 2.80
CA ASN A 36 3.86 -8.14 2.94
C ASN A 36 2.92 -7.10 2.34
N TRP A 37 3.19 -5.80 2.56
CA TRP A 37 2.40 -4.72 1.97
C TRP A 37 2.49 -4.72 0.44
N LYS A 38 3.69 -4.87 -0.12
CA LYS A 38 3.91 -4.95 -1.58
C LYS A 38 3.15 -6.14 -2.18
N GLN A 39 3.25 -7.31 -1.58
CA GLN A 39 2.56 -8.51 -2.06
C GLN A 39 1.04 -8.36 -2.04
N ALA A 40 0.48 -7.78 -0.97
CA ALA A 40 -0.94 -7.53 -0.89
C ALA A 40 -1.40 -6.49 -1.92
N ALA A 41 -0.65 -5.40 -2.10
CA ALA A 41 -0.93 -4.41 -3.14
C ALA A 41 -0.93 -5.03 -4.55
N VAL A 42 0.06 -5.87 -4.87
CA VAL A 42 0.12 -6.60 -6.14
C VAL A 42 -1.11 -7.49 -6.33
N HIS A 43 -1.51 -8.25 -5.30
CA HIS A 43 -2.68 -9.12 -5.38
C HIS A 43 -3.97 -8.35 -5.70
N TYR A 44 -4.17 -7.20 -5.03
CA TYR A 44 -5.31 -6.32 -5.29
C TYR A 44 -5.27 -5.69 -6.68
N LEU A 45 -4.10 -5.34 -7.21
CA LEU A 45 -3.96 -4.78 -8.56
C LEU A 45 -4.24 -5.82 -9.66
N VAL A 46 -3.88 -7.09 -9.43
CA VAL A 46 -4.14 -8.19 -10.37
C VAL A 46 -5.61 -8.58 -10.38
N GLN A 47 -6.29 -8.55 -9.22
CA GLN A 47 -7.70 -8.89 -9.10
C GLN A 47 -8.65 -7.71 -9.35
N GLY A 48 -8.15 -6.49 -9.17
CA GLY A 48 -8.92 -5.25 -9.24
C GLY A 48 -9.06 -4.70 -10.66
N ASN A 49 -9.78 -3.58 -10.75
CA ASN A 49 -9.93 -2.85 -11.99
C ASN A 49 -8.63 -2.07 -12.30
N PRO A 50 -8.02 -2.22 -13.48
CA PRO A 50 -6.76 -1.57 -13.81
C PRO A 50 -6.82 -0.04 -13.80
N TYR A 51 -7.99 0.56 -14.01
CA TYR A 51 -8.16 2.02 -13.97
C TYR A 51 -8.05 2.62 -12.55
N ASP A 52 -8.13 1.79 -11.52
CA ASP A 52 -8.12 2.21 -10.12
C ASP A 52 -6.75 1.97 -9.44
N ALA A 53 -5.69 1.64 -10.21
CA ALA A 53 -4.41 1.24 -9.63
C ALA A 53 -3.81 2.27 -8.66
N GLU A 54 -3.84 3.56 -9.00
CA GLU A 54 -3.34 4.62 -8.13
C GLU A 54 -4.21 4.80 -6.88
N ASP A 55 -5.53 4.76 -7.03
CA ASP A 55 -6.48 4.87 -5.91
C ASP A 55 -6.38 3.67 -4.97
N ILE A 56 -6.23 2.46 -5.49
CA ILE A 56 -5.97 1.24 -4.72
C ILE A 56 -4.69 1.43 -3.90
N LEU A 57 -3.58 1.85 -4.53
CA LEU A 57 -2.31 2.04 -3.84
C LEU A 57 -2.37 3.13 -2.77
N ARG A 58 -3.05 4.25 -3.08
CA ARG A 58 -3.26 5.35 -2.14
C ARG A 58 -4.10 4.92 -0.94
N TRP A 59 -5.19 4.19 -1.17
CA TRP A 59 -6.03 3.64 -0.11
C TRP A 59 -5.25 2.64 0.74
N PHE A 60 -4.50 1.73 0.11
CA PHE A 60 -3.70 0.73 0.80
C PHE A 60 -2.58 1.35 1.65
N ALA A 61 -1.94 2.41 1.15
CA ALA A 61 -0.97 3.20 1.91
C ALA A 61 -1.61 3.93 3.10
N THR A 62 -2.80 4.50 2.90
CA THR A 62 -3.55 5.22 3.95
C THR A 62 -3.99 4.29 5.07
N GLN A 63 -4.51 3.10 4.75
CA GLN A 63 -4.81 2.06 5.74
C GLN A 63 -3.55 1.67 6.49
N ALA A 64 -2.46 1.47 5.74
CA ALA A 64 -1.18 1.13 6.28
C ALA A 64 -0.66 2.17 7.30
N GLU A 65 -0.78 3.46 6.98
CA GLU A 65 -0.38 4.57 7.85
C GLU A 65 -1.35 4.75 9.02
N GLY A 66 -2.66 4.62 8.77
CA GLY A 66 -3.75 4.79 9.74
C GLY A 66 -3.79 3.68 10.81
N SER A 67 -3.44 2.43 10.48
CA SER A 67 -3.25 1.38 11.49
C SER A 67 -2.11 1.68 12.47
N SER A 68 -1.27 2.68 12.18
CA SER A 68 -0.24 3.18 13.11
C SER A 68 -0.76 4.33 13.99
N MET A 69 -1.95 4.86 13.68
CA MET A 69 -2.57 6.03 14.32
C MET A 69 -3.67 5.65 15.31
N GLU A 70 -4.14 4.40 15.30
CA GLU A 70 -5.10 3.88 16.30
C GLU A 70 -4.47 3.59 17.67
N GLU A 71 -3.13 3.52 17.80
CA GLU A 71 -2.48 3.39 19.11
C GLU A 71 -2.38 4.74 19.87
N SER A 72 -2.71 5.86 19.21
CA SER A 72 -2.64 7.21 19.81
C SER A 72 -3.99 7.80 20.23
N GLU A 73 -5.12 7.21 19.83
CA GLU A 73 -6.47 7.76 20.12
C GLU A 73 -7.22 7.01 21.24
N ALA A 74 -6.65 5.94 21.81
CA ALA A 74 -7.22 5.26 22.98
C ALA A 74 -6.89 5.95 24.33
N ALA A 75 -6.19 7.09 24.32
CA ALA A 75 -5.72 7.77 25.54
C ALA A 75 -6.52 9.04 25.93
N HIS A 76 -7.62 9.38 25.24
CA HIS A 76 -8.32 10.65 25.48
C HIS A 76 -9.82 10.58 25.77
N HIS A 77 -10.34 9.42 26.17
CA HIS A 77 -11.68 9.35 26.77
C HIS A 77 -11.56 8.95 28.24
N HIS A 78 -11.41 9.98 29.09
CA HIS A 78 -11.53 9.91 30.55
C HIS A 78 -12.70 10.79 30.99
#